data_AF-A0A2M8TAF8-F1
#
_entry.id   AF-A0A2M8TAF8-F1
#
_cell.length_a   1.000
_cell.length_b   1.000
_cell.length_c   1.000
_cell.angle_alpha   90.00
_cell.angle_beta   90.00
_cell.angle_gamma   90.00
#
_symmetry.space_group_name_H-M   'P 1'
#
loop_
_entity.id
_entity.type
_entity.pdbx_description
1 polymer ?
#
loop_
_entity_poly.entity_id
_entity_poly.type
_entity_poly.pdbx_seq_one_letter_code
_entity_poly.pdbx_strand_id
1 'polypeptide(L)'
;MTYLLTYKKRCFRMYSGEVNDLIREFSKLIIDVDMFEDKIEKCKTWNVFFLCSGYPEIIFYILEARELNNDLNWNKALKEYIKRFRSNLYVSEPYLNQGSGILNGYCGIGYMLLYLSKYGVNVEKALNSVNRRVKIVLEKKLESAKNNIKSNKVHYSDYDVIEGLSSSLRYLLEFKNLSIFKDLINEIISYLIEITKTNNSKYPNYYIRADKVRDSGRSKRCPNGFVDFGAAHGIAGILSVLSIALSNRIKVEGIEKSIETLLNKFNQFMIVDGKISYWPGILGIEDYLNNTKGVNYNKYGWCYGTSGITRAIYLAGQALDEKKYKDVAINILSDFCRNINNADVNGYSLCHGYSSILLVLNEMYADTDVGLFKETSDIIADKIVKDIRMDEILNFKEDKVNLAQNNIGILDGIIGIIFSLINYSDKNRNLVSKIMCIK
;
A
#
# COMPACT_ATOMS: atom_id res chain seq x y z
N MET A 1 22.77 8.84 -32.05
CA MET A 1 22.15 9.98 -31.35
C MET A 1 20.83 10.46 -31.99
N THR A 2 20.59 10.20 -33.28
CA THR A 2 19.39 10.68 -34.01
C THR A 2 18.17 9.74 -33.96
N TYR A 3 18.35 8.44 -33.71
CA TYR A 3 17.23 7.47 -33.55
C TYR A 3 16.48 7.57 -32.21
N LEU A 4 17.15 8.06 -31.16
CA LEU A 4 16.59 8.18 -29.80
C LEU A 4 15.62 9.35 -29.63
N LEU A 5 15.77 10.42 -30.41
CA LEU A 5 14.93 11.61 -30.32
C LEU A 5 13.57 11.42 -31.03
N THR A 6 13.52 10.63 -32.10
CA THR A 6 12.29 10.32 -32.85
C THR A 6 11.44 9.27 -32.13
N TYR A 7 12.06 8.34 -31.39
CA TYR A 7 11.35 7.38 -30.52
C TYR A 7 10.68 8.10 -29.33
N LYS A 8 11.37 9.07 -28.70
CA LYS A 8 10.88 9.80 -27.51
C LYS A 8 9.59 10.60 -27.72
N LYS A 9 9.36 11.20 -28.90
CA LYS A 9 8.14 11.99 -29.17
C LYS A 9 6.96 11.16 -29.70
N ARG A 10 7.22 10.02 -30.36
CA ARG A 10 6.17 9.18 -30.96
C ARG A 10 5.57 8.18 -29.95
N CYS A 11 6.37 7.71 -28.99
CA CYS A 11 5.93 6.80 -27.93
C CYS A 11 5.05 7.46 -26.86
N PHE A 12 5.37 8.68 -26.40
CA PHE A 12 4.68 9.31 -25.27
C PHE A 12 3.17 9.51 -25.50
N ARG A 13 2.77 9.85 -26.74
CA ARG A 13 1.34 10.02 -27.10
C ARG A 13 0.60 8.71 -27.36
N MET A 14 1.31 7.64 -27.76
CA MET A 14 0.69 6.34 -28.01
C MET A 14 0.29 5.66 -26.69
N TYR A 15 1.18 5.64 -25.69
CA TYR A 15 0.91 4.95 -24.42
C TYR A 15 -0.18 5.62 -23.58
N SER A 16 -0.33 6.94 -23.66
CA SER A 16 -1.43 7.63 -22.99
C SER A 16 -2.80 7.25 -23.57
N GLY A 17 -2.88 6.91 -24.86
CA GLY A 17 -4.13 6.53 -25.52
C GLY A 17 -4.63 5.17 -25.03
N GLU A 18 -3.80 4.14 -25.15
CA GLU A 18 -4.17 2.77 -24.80
C GLU A 18 -4.42 2.60 -23.29
N VAL A 19 -3.66 3.31 -22.45
CA VAL A 19 -3.92 3.36 -21.00
C VAL A 19 -5.30 3.95 -20.71
N ASN A 20 -5.62 5.08 -21.33
CA ASN A 20 -6.94 5.72 -21.16
C ASN A 20 -8.06 4.83 -21.69
N ASP A 21 -7.85 4.11 -22.79
CA ASP A 21 -8.82 3.16 -23.34
C ASP A 21 -9.12 2.02 -22.36
N LEU A 22 -8.09 1.44 -21.72
CA LEU A 22 -8.27 0.40 -20.71
C LEU A 22 -9.00 0.93 -19.45
N ILE A 23 -8.63 2.11 -18.96
CA ILE A 23 -9.32 2.77 -17.84
C ILE A 23 -10.79 3.03 -18.23
N ARG A 24 -11.05 3.48 -19.46
CA ARG A 24 -12.39 3.79 -19.96
C ARG A 24 -13.23 2.53 -20.15
N GLU A 25 -12.65 1.44 -20.63
CA GLU A 25 -13.32 0.13 -20.73
C GLU A 25 -13.77 -0.35 -19.36
N PHE A 26 -12.88 -0.35 -18.37
CA PHE A 26 -13.23 -0.70 -16.99
C PHE A 26 -14.26 0.27 -16.39
N SER A 27 -14.14 1.57 -16.70
CA SER A 27 -15.11 2.59 -16.28
C SER A 27 -16.52 2.33 -16.79
N LYS A 28 -16.67 1.88 -18.05
CA LYS A 28 -17.98 1.52 -18.64
C LYS A 28 -18.63 0.35 -17.90
N LEU A 29 -17.83 -0.59 -17.42
CA LEU A 29 -18.32 -1.68 -16.59
C LEU A 29 -18.83 -1.16 -15.23
N ILE A 30 -18.04 -0.30 -14.55
CA ILE A 30 -18.42 0.24 -13.23
C ILE A 30 -19.67 1.12 -13.29
N ILE A 31 -19.90 1.88 -14.36
CA ILE A 31 -21.11 2.71 -14.47
C ILE A 31 -22.38 1.90 -14.75
N ASP A 32 -22.23 0.69 -15.32
CA ASP A 32 -23.31 -0.28 -15.47
C ASP A 32 -23.42 -1.12 -14.18
N VAL A 33 -24.05 -0.50 -13.18
CA VAL A 33 -24.09 -1.03 -11.81
C VAL A 33 -24.63 -2.45 -11.78
N ASP A 34 -25.73 -2.74 -12.47
CA ASP A 34 -26.37 -4.07 -12.40
C ASP A 34 -25.48 -5.14 -13.04
N MET A 35 -24.88 -4.87 -14.20
CA MET A 35 -23.93 -5.79 -14.83
C MET A 35 -22.68 -6.02 -13.95
N PHE A 36 -22.17 -4.98 -13.30
CA PHE A 36 -21.02 -5.14 -12.41
C PHE A 36 -21.36 -5.95 -11.17
N GLU A 37 -22.56 -5.76 -10.62
CA GLU A 37 -23.04 -6.51 -9.44
C GLU A 37 -23.16 -8.01 -9.74
N ASP A 38 -23.68 -8.39 -10.91
CA ASP A 38 -23.73 -9.79 -11.36
C ASP A 38 -22.35 -10.44 -11.44
N LYS A 39 -21.30 -9.64 -11.64
CA LYS A 39 -19.90 -10.08 -11.65
C LYS A 39 -19.34 -10.19 -10.24
N ILE A 40 -19.49 -9.16 -9.40
CA ILE A 40 -18.91 -9.17 -8.04
C ILE A 40 -19.57 -10.21 -7.13
N GLU A 41 -20.85 -10.53 -7.32
CA GLU A 41 -21.53 -11.60 -6.56
C GLU A 41 -20.87 -12.98 -6.75
N LYS A 42 -20.20 -13.19 -7.88
CA LYS A 42 -19.44 -14.42 -8.18
C LYS A 42 -18.02 -14.38 -7.62
N CYS A 43 -17.57 -13.24 -7.13
CA CYS A 43 -16.23 -13.05 -6.61
C CYS A 43 -16.14 -13.47 -5.13
N LYS A 44 -15.42 -14.57 -4.85
CA LYS A 44 -15.28 -15.11 -3.48
C LYS A 44 -14.59 -14.17 -2.49
N THR A 45 -13.82 -13.20 -2.98
CA THR A 45 -13.09 -12.23 -2.16
C THR A 45 -13.89 -10.95 -1.91
N TRP A 46 -15.09 -10.80 -2.49
CA TRP A 46 -15.92 -9.61 -2.29
C TRP A 46 -16.43 -9.52 -0.86
N ASN A 47 -16.05 -8.44 -0.19
CA ASN A 47 -16.49 -8.07 1.13
C ASN A 47 -17.03 -6.63 1.10
N VAL A 48 -18.34 -6.54 0.93
CA VAL A 48 -19.16 -5.32 0.76
C VAL A 48 -18.78 -4.12 1.65
N PHE A 49 -18.09 -4.31 2.78
CA PHE A 49 -17.84 -3.26 3.77
C PHE A 49 -16.41 -2.72 3.80
N PHE A 50 -15.43 -3.50 3.35
CA PHE A 50 -14.02 -3.14 3.47
C PHE A 50 -13.51 -2.44 2.22
N LEU A 51 -12.45 -1.67 2.39
CA LEU A 51 -11.79 -1.01 1.27
C LEU A 51 -10.98 -1.99 0.42
N CYS A 52 -10.54 -3.12 0.99
CA CYS A 52 -9.73 -4.08 0.24
C CYS A 52 -10.44 -4.73 -0.94
N SER A 53 -11.78 -4.84 -0.88
CA SER A 53 -12.60 -5.60 -1.83
C SER A 53 -14.10 -5.32 -1.56
N GLY A 54 -14.54 -4.06 -1.63
CA GLY A 54 -15.91 -3.69 -1.25
C GLY A 54 -16.40 -2.38 -1.85
N TYR A 55 -17.62 -1.96 -1.51
CA TYR A 55 -18.18 -0.71 -2.05
C TYR A 55 -17.32 0.54 -1.82
N PRO A 56 -16.62 0.71 -0.67
CA PRO A 56 -15.71 1.84 -0.51
C PRO A 56 -14.64 1.95 -1.59
N GLU A 57 -14.16 0.81 -2.09
CA GLU A 57 -13.18 0.74 -3.17
C GLU A 57 -13.75 1.22 -4.50
N ILE A 58 -14.97 0.80 -4.84
CA ILE A 58 -15.67 1.22 -6.07
C ILE A 58 -15.99 2.71 -6.02
N ILE A 59 -16.40 3.21 -4.86
CA ILE A 59 -16.63 4.63 -4.66
C ILE A 59 -15.33 5.41 -4.88
N PHE A 60 -14.19 4.95 -4.35
CA PHE A 60 -12.91 5.59 -4.67
C PHE A 60 -12.54 5.54 -6.13
N TYR A 61 -12.74 4.39 -6.77
CA TYR A 61 -12.48 4.24 -8.18
C TYR A 61 -13.23 5.30 -8.98
N ILE A 62 -14.54 5.46 -8.73
CA ILE A 62 -15.36 6.49 -9.38
C ILE A 62 -14.79 7.89 -9.13
N LEU A 63 -14.40 8.20 -7.88
CA LEU A 63 -13.88 9.51 -7.52
C LEU A 63 -12.54 9.84 -8.21
N GLU A 64 -11.68 8.85 -8.43
CA GLU A 64 -10.39 9.04 -9.11
C GLU A 64 -10.53 9.00 -10.65
N ALA A 65 -11.36 8.12 -11.20
CA ALA A 65 -11.50 7.90 -12.64
C ALA A 65 -12.38 8.94 -13.35
N ARG A 66 -13.34 9.56 -12.64
CA ARG A 66 -14.35 10.43 -13.27
C ARG A 66 -13.77 11.65 -13.99
N GLU A 67 -12.65 12.17 -13.51
CA GLU A 67 -12.00 13.35 -14.10
C GLU A 67 -11.23 12.98 -15.38
N LEU A 68 -10.85 11.71 -15.55
CA LEU A 68 -10.20 11.18 -16.76
C LEU A 68 -11.22 10.81 -17.86
N ASN A 69 -12.46 10.50 -17.48
CA ASN A 69 -13.53 10.06 -18.38
C ASN A 69 -14.83 10.84 -18.11
N ASN A 70 -14.76 12.17 -18.17
CA ASN A 70 -15.83 13.06 -17.71
C ASN A 70 -17.16 12.97 -18.48
N ASP A 71 -17.16 12.32 -19.64
CA ASP A 71 -18.33 12.11 -20.48
C ASP A 71 -19.22 10.94 -20.03
N LEU A 72 -18.74 10.09 -19.11
CA LEU A 72 -19.51 8.97 -18.59
C LEU A 72 -20.48 9.39 -17.47
N ASN A 73 -21.54 8.61 -17.27
CA ASN A 73 -22.61 8.91 -16.29
C ASN A 73 -22.24 8.54 -14.85
N TRP A 74 -21.16 9.12 -14.33
CA TRP A 74 -20.63 8.82 -13.00
C TRP A 74 -21.58 9.13 -11.85
N ASN A 75 -22.36 10.21 -11.98
CA ASN A 75 -23.24 10.66 -10.90
C ASN A 75 -24.35 9.65 -10.58
N LYS A 76 -24.87 8.96 -11.60
CA LYS A 76 -25.86 7.89 -11.40
C LYS A 76 -25.23 6.71 -10.67
N ALA A 77 -24.10 6.22 -11.16
CA ALA A 77 -23.38 5.08 -10.57
C ALA A 77 -22.95 5.37 -9.12
N LEU A 78 -22.35 6.54 -8.87
CA LEU A 78 -21.91 6.95 -7.53
C LEU A 78 -23.05 6.94 -6.52
N LYS A 79 -24.23 7.48 -6.89
CA LYS A 79 -25.40 7.47 -6.01
C LYS A 79 -25.87 6.05 -5.68
N GLU A 80 -25.87 5.15 -6.66
CA GLU A 80 -26.30 3.78 -6.43
C GLU A 80 -25.30 3.00 -5.56
N TYR A 81 -23.99 3.13 -5.78
CA TYR A 81 -23.00 2.48 -4.91
C TYR A 81 -23.00 3.04 -3.49
N ILE A 82 -23.20 4.36 -3.30
CA ILE A 82 -23.39 4.95 -1.96
C ILE A 82 -24.63 4.36 -1.30
N LYS A 83 -25.74 4.21 -2.04
CA LYS A 83 -26.97 3.61 -1.53
C LYS A 83 -26.76 2.15 -1.15
N ARG A 84 -26.12 1.35 -2.01
CA ARG A 84 -25.79 -0.07 -1.72
C ARG A 84 -24.88 -0.21 -0.51
N PHE A 85 -23.82 0.62 -0.40
CA PHE A 85 -22.98 0.67 0.79
C PHE A 85 -23.81 0.96 2.06
N ARG A 86 -24.69 1.97 2.01
CA ARG A 86 -25.52 2.36 3.17
C ARG A 86 -26.51 1.27 3.59
N SER A 87 -27.16 0.61 2.64
CA SER A 87 -28.09 -0.49 2.91
C SER A 87 -27.41 -1.67 3.61
N ASN A 88 -26.09 -1.79 3.42
CA ASN A 88 -25.28 -2.89 3.93
C ASN A 88 -24.59 -2.57 5.27
N LEU A 89 -24.59 -1.31 5.74
CA LEU A 89 -23.89 -0.88 6.97
C LEU A 89 -24.24 -1.67 8.24
N TYR A 90 -25.52 -2.04 8.41
CA TYR A 90 -25.97 -2.77 9.59
C TYR A 90 -25.42 -4.20 9.66
N VAL A 91 -25.27 -4.85 8.50
CA VAL A 91 -24.65 -6.18 8.40
C VAL A 91 -23.14 -6.10 8.69
N SER A 92 -22.53 -4.92 8.48
CA SER A 92 -21.10 -4.67 8.66
C SER A 92 -20.65 -4.48 10.11
N GLU A 93 -21.54 -3.99 10.97
CA GLU A 93 -21.18 -3.47 12.29
C GLU A 93 -20.39 -4.48 13.15
N PRO A 94 -20.76 -5.78 13.23
CA PRO A 94 -20.02 -6.77 14.01
C PRO A 94 -18.58 -6.99 13.51
N TYR A 95 -18.37 -6.92 12.19
CA TYR A 95 -17.07 -7.16 11.55
C TYR A 95 -16.15 -5.95 11.62
N LEU A 96 -16.72 -4.74 11.57
CA LEU A 96 -15.97 -3.48 11.71
C LEU A 96 -15.47 -3.25 13.15
N ASN A 97 -16.14 -3.81 14.14
CA ASN A 97 -15.88 -3.53 15.56
C ASN A 97 -14.50 -3.96 16.08
N GLN A 98 -13.74 -4.71 15.30
CA GLN A 98 -12.36 -5.11 15.62
C GLN A 98 -11.32 -4.53 14.62
N GLY A 99 -11.76 -3.98 13.49
CA GLY A 99 -10.89 -3.50 12.40
C GLY A 99 -10.62 -2.00 12.48
N SER A 100 -9.36 -1.61 12.42
CA SER A 100 -8.93 -0.20 12.47
C SER A 100 -7.99 0.23 11.35
N GLY A 101 -7.49 -0.70 10.52
CA GLY A 101 -6.67 -0.37 9.36
C GLY A 101 -7.45 0.34 8.24
N ILE A 102 -6.71 0.83 7.26
CA ILE A 102 -7.27 1.46 6.06
C ILE A 102 -7.99 0.43 5.20
N LEU A 103 -7.41 -0.76 5.01
CA LEU A 103 -7.98 -1.78 4.11
C LEU A 103 -9.18 -2.51 4.73
N ASN A 104 -9.03 -2.95 5.99
CA ASN A 104 -10.00 -3.82 6.68
C ASN A 104 -10.58 -3.18 7.95
N GLY A 105 -10.90 -1.88 7.94
CA GLY A 105 -11.38 -1.21 9.15
C GLY A 105 -12.02 0.15 8.96
N TYR A 106 -12.37 0.79 10.08
CA TYR A 106 -13.04 2.09 10.09
C TYR A 106 -12.22 3.22 9.42
N CYS A 107 -10.89 3.12 9.36
CA CYS A 107 -10.08 4.12 8.66
C CYS A 107 -10.34 4.12 7.14
N GLY A 108 -10.66 2.96 6.53
CA GLY A 108 -11.05 2.88 5.12
C GLY A 108 -12.36 3.61 4.83
N ILE A 109 -13.37 3.38 5.67
CA ILE A 109 -14.65 4.10 5.60
C ILE A 109 -14.43 5.60 5.81
N GLY A 110 -13.58 5.96 6.77
CA GLY A 110 -13.17 7.34 7.02
C GLY A 110 -12.55 8.00 5.79
N TYR A 111 -11.60 7.33 5.13
CA TYR A 111 -11.02 7.82 3.87
C TYR A 111 -12.08 7.98 2.78
N MET A 112 -13.03 7.04 2.66
CA MET A 112 -14.12 7.10 1.68
C MET A 112 -14.94 8.37 1.87
N LEU A 113 -15.37 8.64 3.10
CA LEU A 113 -16.13 9.83 3.45
C LEU A 113 -15.30 11.11 3.27
N LEU A 114 -14.01 11.10 3.63
CA LEU A 114 -13.11 12.24 3.40
C LEU A 114 -13.04 12.61 1.91
N TYR A 115 -12.87 11.63 1.02
CA TYR A 115 -12.80 11.90 -0.42
C TYR A 115 -14.15 12.31 -0.99
N LEU A 116 -15.25 11.66 -0.59
CA LEU A 116 -16.61 12.11 -0.95
C LEU A 116 -16.82 13.59 -0.59
N SER A 117 -16.37 14.00 0.60
CA SER A 117 -16.43 15.40 1.03
C SER A 117 -15.55 16.33 0.18
N LYS A 118 -14.32 15.93 -0.16
CA LYS A 118 -13.44 16.69 -1.06
C LYS A 118 -14.05 16.90 -2.45
N TYR A 119 -14.90 15.98 -2.88
CA TYR A 119 -15.62 16.04 -4.15
C TYR A 119 -17.05 16.62 -4.04
N GLY A 120 -17.36 17.31 -2.95
CA GLY A 120 -18.59 18.10 -2.80
C GLY A 120 -19.81 17.31 -2.30
N VAL A 121 -19.67 16.04 -1.93
CA VAL A 121 -20.75 15.26 -1.33
C VAL A 121 -20.86 15.61 0.15
N ASN A 122 -22.05 16.03 0.61
CA ASN A 122 -22.27 16.38 2.02
C ASN A 122 -22.29 15.11 2.90
N VAL A 123 -21.15 14.80 3.50
CA VAL A 123 -20.96 13.65 4.40
C VAL A 123 -20.35 14.03 5.75
N GLU A 124 -20.32 15.31 6.09
CA GLU A 124 -19.62 15.84 7.29
C GLU A 124 -20.09 15.15 8.58
N LYS A 125 -21.41 15.01 8.78
CA LYS A 125 -21.97 14.33 9.96
C LYS A 125 -21.53 12.87 10.04
N ALA A 126 -21.51 12.17 8.91
CA ALA A 126 -21.09 10.78 8.85
C ALA A 126 -19.58 10.64 9.13
N LEU A 127 -18.75 11.50 8.52
CA LEU A 127 -17.31 11.53 8.74
C LEU A 127 -16.97 11.81 10.21
N ASN A 128 -17.64 12.77 10.84
CA ASN A 128 -17.47 13.07 12.27
C ASN A 128 -17.90 11.91 13.17
N SER A 129 -18.94 11.17 12.80
CA SER A 129 -19.36 9.95 13.52
C SER A 129 -18.30 8.84 13.40
N VAL A 130 -17.84 8.57 12.18
CA VAL A 130 -16.79 7.58 11.91
C VAL A 130 -15.49 7.96 12.62
N ASN A 131 -15.08 9.23 12.61
CA ASN A 131 -13.88 9.69 13.32
C ASN A 131 -13.93 9.45 14.83
N ARG A 132 -15.10 9.65 15.46
CA ARG A 132 -15.29 9.30 16.88
C ARG A 132 -15.15 7.79 17.10
N ARG A 133 -15.67 6.96 16.20
CA ARG A 133 -15.53 5.51 16.29
C ARG A 133 -14.08 5.05 16.07
N VAL A 134 -13.37 5.64 15.11
CA VAL A 134 -11.95 5.41 14.86
C VAL A 134 -11.14 5.65 16.13
N LYS A 135 -11.35 6.78 16.82
CA LYS A 135 -10.67 7.08 18.08
C LYS A 135 -10.85 5.96 19.12
N ILE A 136 -12.09 5.56 19.37
CA ILE A 136 -12.43 4.54 20.38
C ILE A 136 -11.77 3.19 20.06
N VAL A 137 -11.82 2.76 18.79
CA VAL A 137 -11.22 1.48 18.39
C VAL A 137 -9.69 1.54 18.47
N LEU A 138 -9.08 2.67 18.09
CA LEU A 138 -7.64 2.84 18.13
C LEU A 138 -7.07 2.95 19.53
N GLU A 139 -7.77 3.59 20.47
CA GLU A 139 -7.36 3.63 21.88
C GLU A 139 -7.29 2.21 22.46
N LYS A 140 -8.29 1.38 22.19
CA LYS A 140 -8.29 -0.04 22.61
C LYS A 140 -7.18 -0.84 21.94
N LYS A 141 -6.99 -0.65 20.63
CA LYS A 141 -5.93 -1.34 19.89
C LYS A 141 -4.55 -0.96 20.38
N LEU A 142 -4.31 0.34 20.62
CA LEU A 142 -3.06 0.86 21.13
C LEU A 142 -2.75 0.29 22.52
N GLU A 143 -3.73 0.23 23.41
CA GLU A 143 -3.55 -0.37 24.73
C GLU A 143 -3.20 -1.86 24.63
N SER A 144 -3.91 -2.62 23.78
CA SER A 144 -3.57 -4.02 23.53
C SER A 144 -2.16 -4.18 22.95
N ALA A 145 -1.77 -3.33 22.00
CA ALA A 145 -0.46 -3.37 21.36
C ALA A 145 0.68 -3.04 22.37
N LYS A 146 0.49 -2.03 23.23
CA LYS A 146 1.40 -1.71 24.34
C LYS A 146 1.57 -2.91 25.28
N ASN A 147 0.48 -3.63 25.59
CA ASN A 147 0.53 -4.83 26.43
C ASN A 147 1.21 -6.02 25.73
N ASN A 148 1.07 -6.14 24.40
CA ASN A 148 1.77 -7.16 23.62
C ASN A 148 3.30 -6.96 23.62
N ILE A 149 3.78 -5.70 23.56
CA ILE A 149 5.21 -5.40 23.75
C ILE A 149 5.67 -5.89 25.13
N LYS A 150 5.01 -5.44 26.20
CA LYS A 150 5.38 -5.79 27.59
C LYS A 150 5.41 -7.30 27.84
N SER A 151 4.54 -8.05 27.16
CA SER A 151 4.42 -9.50 27.33
C SER A 151 5.17 -10.33 26.29
N ASN A 152 5.97 -9.70 25.40
CA ASN A 152 6.66 -10.36 24.29
C ASN A 152 5.72 -11.21 23.43
N LYS A 153 4.56 -10.65 23.08
CA LYS A 153 3.48 -11.28 22.28
C LYS A 153 3.09 -10.42 21.07
N VAL A 154 3.98 -9.55 20.61
CA VAL A 154 3.76 -8.69 19.44
C VAL A 154 3.36 -9.52 18.23
N HIS A 155 2.35 -9.04 17.50
CA HIS A 155 1.92 -9.56 16.22
C HIS A 155 2.05 -8.47 15.16
N TYR A 156 2.27 -8.82 13.88
CA TYR A 156 2.42 -7.81 12.82
C TYR A 156 1.20 -6.89 12.72
N SER A 157 -0.01 -7.40 12.97
CA SER A 157 -1.25 -6.59 13.01
C SER A 157 -1.28 -5.52 14.10
N ASP A 158 -0.33 -5.52 15.04
CA ASP A 158 -0.20 -4.46 16.03
C ASP A 158 0.38 -3.19 15.38
N TYR A 159 1.31 -3.33 14.44
CA TYR A 159 2.07 -2.20 13.89
C TYR A 159 1.98 -2.03 12.38
N ASP A 160 1.54 -3.02 11.60
CA ASP A 160 1.71 -3.01 10.15
C ASP A 160 0.86 -1.98 9.36
N VAL A 161 1.08 -1.95 8.03
CA VAL A 161 0.42 -1.03 7.08
C VAL A 161 -0.91 -1.57 6.56
N ILE A 162 -1.20 -2.86 6.74
CA ILE A 162 -2.44 -3.49 6.27
C ILE A 162 -3.58 -3.24 7.27
N GLU A 163 -3.36 -3.59 8.53
CA GLU A 163 -4.36 -3.57 9.60
C GLU A 163 -3.88 -2.88 10.87
N GLY A 164 -2.58 -2.72 11.04
CA GLY A 164 -1.93 -2.21 12.24
C GLY A 164 -1.95 -0.71 12.39
N LEU A 165 -1.28 -0.26 13.46
CA LEU A 165 -1.24 1.15 13.83
C LEU A 165 -0.50 2.03 12.81
N SER A 166 0.38 1.49 11.95
CA SER A 166 0.95 2.26 10.83
C SER A 166 -0.12 2.61 9.80
N SER A 167 -0.99 1.66 9.45
CA SER A 167 -2.14 1.89 8.58
C SER A 167 -3.03 3.00 9.14
N SER A 168 -3.40 2.88 10.42
CA SER A 168 -4.29 3.83 11.07
C SER A 168 -3.66 5.21 11.24
N LEU A 169 -2.38 5.30 11.60
CA LEU A 169 -1.65 6.57 11.68
C LEU A 169 -1.69 7.30 10.34
N ARG A 170 -1.51 6.58 9.22
CA ARG A 170 -1.59 7.20 7.90
C ARG A 170 -2.95 7.87 7.64
N TYR A 171 -4.05 7.30 8.13
CA TYR A 171 -5.36 7.95 8.10
C TYR A 171 -5.44 9.17 9.02
N LEU A 172 -5.02 9.02 10.28
CA LEU A 172 -5.09 10.10 11.27
C LEU A 172 -4.29 11.35 10.83
N LEU A 173 -3.21 11.19 10.06
CA LEU A 173 -2.43 12.30 9.54
C LEU A 173 -3.20 13.22 8.58
N GLU A 174 -4.24 12.73 7.89
CA GLU A 174 -5.15 13.61 7.11
C GLU A 174 -5.97 14.54 8.02
N PHE A 175 -6.04 14.23 9.32
CA PHE A 175 -6.77 14.97 10.35
C PHE A 175 -5.84 15.50 11.46
N LYS A 176 -4.55 15.67 11.19
CA LYS A 176 -3.55 16.09 12.18
C LYS A 176 -3.86 17.39 12.93
N ASN A 177 -4.69 18.25 12.33
CA ASN A 177 -5.12 19.52 12.93
C ASN A 177 -6.38 19.39 13.80
N LEU A 178 -7.05 18.23 13.80
CA LEU A 178 -8.22 17.99 14.65
C LEU A 178 -7.76 17.60 16.06
N SER A 179 -8.20 18.37 17.06
CA SER A 179 -7.84 18.16 18.46
C SER A 179 -8.18 16.75 18.97
N ILE A 180 -9.26 16.15 18.48
CA ILE A 180 -9.70 14.80 18.84
C ILE A 180 -8.65 13.70 18.59
N PHE A 181 -7.72 13.92 17.65
CA PHE A 181 -6.68 12.95 17.29
C PHE A 181 -5.28 13.33 17.74
N LYS A 182 -5.06 14.56 18.23
CA LYS A 182 -3.71 15.06 18.52
C LYS A 182 -2.93 14.13 19.47
N ASP A 183 -3.53 13.78 20.60
CA ASP A 183 -2.87 12.93 21.60
C ASP A 183 -2.72 11.50 21.08
N LEU A 184 -3.76 10.95 20.43
CA LEU A 184 -3.74 9.61 19.85
C LEU A 184 -2.65 9.45 18.78
N ILE A 185 -2.45 10.45 17.92
CA ILE A 185 -1.37 10.47 16.92
C ILE A 185 -0.01 10.37 17.63
N ASN A 186 0.21 11.20 18.65
CA ASN A 186 1.46 11.22 19.39
C ASN A 186 1.72 9.88 20.10
N GLU A 187 0.70 9.30 20.73
CA GLU A 187 0.86 8.01 21.41
C GLU A 187 1.10 6.84 20.46
N ILE A 188 0.47 6.84 19.27
CA ILE A 188 0.73 5.83 18.24
C ILE A 188 2.16 5.96 17.72
N ILE A 189 2.63 7.18 17.46
CA ILE A 189 4.02 7.42 17.06
C ILE A 189 4.99 6.95 18.14
N SER A 190 4.74 7.28 19.42
CA SER A 190 5.53 6.80 20.55
C SER A 190 5.56 5.27 20.64
N TYR A 191 4.44 4.60 20.37
CA TYR A 191 4.38 3.14 20.30
C TYR A 191 5.22 2.58 19.15
N LEU A 192 5.14 3.17 17.94
CA LEU A 192 5.94 2.75 16.80
C LEU A 192 7.44 2.98 17.03
N ILE A 193 7.82 4.07 17.71
CA ILE A 193 9.18 4.33 18.19
C ILE A 193 9.62 3.21 19.15
N GLU A 194 8.77 2.85 20.12
CA GLU A 194 9.06 1.77 21.07
C GLU A 194 9.25 0.41 20.36
N ILE A 195 8.45 0.14 19.31
CA ILE A 195 8.61 -1.06 18.47
C ILE A 195 9.99 -1.15 17.82
N THR A 196 10.63 -0.01 17.51
CA THR A 196 11.99 -0.02 16.91
C THR A 196 13.11 -0.37 17.90
N LYS A 197 12.81 -0.40 19.20
CA LYS A 197 13.80 -0.68 20.25
C LYS A 197 14.01 -2.18 20.47
N THR A 198 15.07 -2.50 21.21
CA THR A 198 15.39 -3.86 21.66
C THR A 198 14.83 -4.08 23.07
N ASN A 199 14.19 -5.22 23.31
CA ASN A 199 13.70 -5.62 24.63
C ASN A 199 14.81 -6.10 25.57
N ASN A 200 14.45 -6.36 26.82
CA ASN A 200 15.37 -6.85 27.86
C ASN A 200 16.03 -8.19 27.52
N SER A 201 15.39 -9.00 26.66
CA SER A 201 15.90 -10.28 26.19
C SER A 201 16.85 -10.15 24.98
N LYS A 202 17.22 -8.92 24.58
CA LYS A 202 18.05 -8.58 23.41
C LYS A 202 17.40 -8.86 22.05
N TYR A 203 16.08 -9.06 22.00
CA TYR A 203 15.32 -9.18 20.75
C TYR A 203 14.77 -7.81 20.34
N PRO A 204 14.66 -7.50 19.04
CA PRO A 204 13.91 -6.32 18.61
C PRO A 204 12.43 -6.48 19.00
N ASN A 205 11.76 -5.39 19.37
CA ASN A 205 10.34 -5.43 19.74
C ASN A 205 9.43 -5.83 18.56
N TYR A 206 9.87 -5.64 17.31
CA TYR A 206 9.17 -6.13 16.11
C TYR A 206 9.40 -7.63 15.80
N TYR A 207 10.10 -8.38 16.65
CA TYR A 207 10.21 -9.84 16.52
C TYR A 207 8.85 -10.52 16.66
N ILE A 208 8.51 -11.37 15.69
CA ILE A 208 7.27 -12.13 15.67
C ILE A 208 7.56 -13.59 16.00
N ARG A 209 6.94 -14.09 17.07
CA ARG A 209 7.03 -15.50 17.47
C ARG A 209 6.24 -16.40 16.53
N ALA A 210 6.75 -17.62 16.28
CA ALA A 210 6.09 -18.58 15.41
C ALA A 210 4.68 -19.00 15.88
N ASP A 211 4.46 -19.07 17.20
CA ASP A 211 3.15 -19.40 17.81
C ASP A 211 2.09 -18.30 17.64
N LYS A 212 2.49 -17.14 17.10
CA LYS A 212 1.58 -16.02 16.79
C LYS A 212 1.17 -15.97 15.33
N VAL A 213 1.76 -16.78 14.46
CA VAL A 213 1.51 -16.73 13.02
C VAL A 213 0.66 -17.93 12.60
N ARG A 214 -0.50 -17.65 12.01
CA ARG A 214 -1.41 -18.68 11.45
C ARG A 214 -0.92 -19.26 10.13
N ASP A 215 0.01 -18.58 9.46
CA ASP A 215 0.63 -19.04 8.21
C ASP A 215 1.63 -20.17 8.50
N SER A 216 1.18 -21.41 8.26
CA SER A 216 1.98 -22.62 8.46
C SER A 216 3.28 -22.62 7.64
N GLY A 217 3.33 -21.91 6.50
CA GLY A 217 4.54 -21.81 5.67
C GLY A 217 5.61 -20.92 6.29
N ARG A 218 5.23 -19.82 6.93
CA ARG A 218 6.16 -18.97 7.70
C ARG A 218 6.65 -19.69 8.96
N SER A 219 5.73 -20.29 9.72
CA SER A 219 6.10 -20.98 10.95
C SER A 219 6.97 -22.21 10.69
N LYS A 220 6.83 -22.89 9.54
CA LYS A 220 7.75 -23.96 9.12
C LYS A 220 9.14 -23.45 8.73
N ARG A 221 9.22 -22.32 8.02
CA ARG A 221 10.51 -21.72 7.60
C ARG A 221 11.26 -21.07 8.76
N CYS A 222 10.54 -20.55 9.74
CA CYS A 222 11.08 -19.85 10.89
C CYS A 222 10.45 -20.39 12.18
N PRO A 223 10.81 -21.61 12.62
CA PRO A 223 10.18 -22.28 13.79
C PRO A 223 10.41 -21.52 15.09
N ASN A 224 11.51 -20.77 15.17
CA ASN A 224 11.86 -19.93 16.32
C ASN A 224 11.40 -18.47 16.13
N GLY A 225 10.51 -18.19 15.16
CA GLY A 225 10.03 -16.86 14.83
C GLY A 225 10.98 -16.07 13.93
N PHE A 226 10.58 -14.84 13.58
CA PHE A 226 11.22 -14.06 12.52
C PHE A 226 11.08 -12.54 12.72
N VAL A 227 11.87 -11.81 11.95
CA VAL A 227 11.72 -10.38 11.67
C VAL A 227 11.17 -10.21 10.26
N ASP A 228 10.19 -9.33 10.10
CA ASP A 228 9.59 -8.98 8.81
C ASP A 228 10.17 -7.66 8.30
N PHE A 229 10.75 -7.67 7.09
CA PHE A 229 11.36 -6.49 6.45
C PHE A 229 10.43 -5.80 5.45
N GLY A 230 9.29 -6.41 5.14
CA GLY A 230 8.36 -5.93 4.11
C GLY A 230 7.71 -4.59 4.45
N ALA A 231 7.18 -3.92 3.43
CA ALA A 231 6.40 -2.70 3.59
C ALA A 231 4.99 -2.99 4.11
N ALA A 232 4.42 -4.13 3.74
CA ALA A 232 3.05 -4.49 4.13
C ALA A 232 2.96 -4.83 5.62
N HIS A 233 3.83 -5.72 6.10
CA HIS A 233 3.76 -6.32 7.45
C HIS A 233 4.98 -6.09 8.33
N GLY A 234 6.01 -5.40 7.82
CA GLY A 234 7.31 -5.35 8.45
C GLY A 234 7.82 -3.94 8.72
N ILE A 235 9.12 -3.88 9.02
CA ILE A 235 9.78 -2.66 9.46
C ILE A 235 9.90 -1.58 8.38
N ALA A 236 9.73 -1.92 7.09
CA ALA A 236 9.69 -0.89 6.04
C ALA A 236 8.40 -0.08 6.09
N GLY A 237 7.28 -0.70 6.49
CA GLY A 237 6.02 -0.01 6.70
C GLY A 237 6.10 1.00 7.86
N ILE A 238 6.78 0.60 8.95
CA ILE A 238 7.07 1.48 10.08
C ILE A 238 7.96 2.64 9.64
N LEU A 239 9.03 2.36 8.90
CA LEU A 239 9.94 3.37 8.37
C LEU A 239 9.17 4.40 7.52
N SER A 240 8.33 3.93 6.60
CA SER A 240 7.49 4.80 5.76
C SER A 240 6.59 5.70 6.59
N VAL A 241 5.80 5.15 7.52
CA VAL A 241 4.80 5.96 8.24
C VAL A 241 5.44 6.96 9.22
N LEU A 242 6.54 6.59 9.88
CA LEU A 242 7.28 7.52 10.75
C LEU A 242 7.87 8.66 9.92
N SER A 243 8.40 8.36 8.73
CA SER A 243 8.91 9.37 7.80
C SER A 243 7.80 10.30 7.32
N ILE A 244 6.62 9.76 6.98
CA ILE A 244 5.45 10.56 6.59
C ILE A 244 4.97 11.44 7.76
N ALA A 245 4.97 10.94 8.99
CA ALA A 245 4.60 11.70 10.18
C ALA A 245 5.58 12.86 10.43
N LEU A 246 6.89 12.61 10.32
CA LEU A 246 7.93 13.63 10.45
C LEU A 246 7.81 14.70 9.35
N SER A 247 7.63 14.29 8.09
CA SER A 247 7.36 15.20 6.96
C SER A 247 6.08 16.03 7.15
N ASN A 248 5.10 15.50 7.90
CA ASN A 248 3.90 16.22 8.31
C ASN A 248 4.11 17.20 9.48
N ARG A 249 5.37 17.37 9.93
CA ARG A 249 5.82 18.23 11.04
C ARG A 249 5.28 17.80 12.41
N ILE A 250 4.97 16.52 12.58
CA ILE A 250 4.62 15.96 13.88
C ILE A 250 5.90 15.71 14.66
N LYS A 251 6.03 16.33 15.84
CA LYS A 251 7.21 16.23 16.70
C LYS A 251 6.89 15.32 17.88
N VAL A 252 7.51 14.15 17.88
CA VAL A 252 7.52 13.20 19.00
C VAL A 252 8.97 12.82 19.27
N GLU A 253 9.38 12.86 20.53
CA GLU A 253 10.75 12.57 20.93
C GLU A 253 11.17 11.17 20.45
N GLY A 254 12.35 11.09 19.82
CA GLY A 254 12.91 9.84 19.32
C GLY A 254 12.50 9.45 17.89
N ILE A 255 11.59 10.17 17.23
CA ILE A 255 11.14 9.82 15.86
C ILE A 255 12.29 9.74 14.85
N GLU A 256 13.17 10.75 14.84
CA GLU A 256 14.35 10.80 13.96
C GLU A 256 15.30 9.63 14.27
N LYS A 257 15.53 9.36 15.56
CA LYS A 257 16.42 8.28 15.99
C LYS A 257 15.89 6.90 15.62
N SER A 258 14.58 6.69 15.68
CA SER A 258 13.93 5.46 15.23
C SER A 258 14.06 5.28 13.71
N ILE A 259 13.88 6.35 12.94
CA ILE A 259 14.08 6.33 11.47
C ILE A 259 15.53 5.95 11.15
N GLU A 260 16.52 6.60 11.77
CA GLU A 260 17.93 6.25 11.61
C GLU A 260 18.22 4.79 11.98
N THR A 261 17.63 4.31 13.07
CA THR A 261 17.81 2.91 13.54
C THR A 261 17.32 1.93 12.48
N LEU A 262 16.15 2.16 11.90
CA LEU A 262 15.60 1.34 10.82
C LEU A 262 16.44 1.43 9.54
N LEU A 263 16.88 2.62 9.14
CA LEU A 263 17.77 2.81 7.99
C LEU A 263 19.08 2.02 8.14
N ASN A 264 19.68 2.04 9.34
CA ASN A 264 20.86 1.25 9.64
C ASN A 264 20.59 -0.25 9.52
N LYS A 265 19.40 -0.73 9.91
CA LYS A 265 18.99 -2.13 9.72
C LYS A 265 18.83 -2.51 8.26
N PHE A 266 18.22 -1.65 7.45
CA PHE A 266 18.15 -1.90 6.01
C PHE A 266 19.54 -1.92 5.38
N ASN A 267 20.44 -1.01 5.74
CA ASN A 267 21.82 -1.06 5.26
C ASN A 267 22.53 -2.36 5.69
N GLN A 268 22.34 -2.78 6.94
CA GLN A 268 22.95 -3.98 7.51
C GLN A 268 22.54 -5.28 6.78
N PHE A 269 21.25 -5.43 6.47
CA PHE A 269 20.69 -6.66 5.90
C PHE A 269 20.50 -6.59 4.38
N MET A 270 21.00 -5.55 3.71
CA MET A 270 20.97 -5.46 2.26
C MET A 270 21.83 -6.57 1.63
N ILE A 271 21.27 -7.24 0.63
CA ILE A 271 21.93 -8.28 -0.17
C ILE A 271 22.13 -7.71 -1.57
N VAL A 272 23.35 -7.84 -2.09
CA VAL A 272 23.70 -7.46 -3.46
C VAL A 272 23.98 -8.74 -4.23
N ASP A 273 23.17 -8.99 -5.26
CA ASP A 273 23.29 -10.14 -6.15
C ASP A 273 23.42 -9.62 -7.58
N GLY A 274 24.66 -9.65 -8.09
CA GLY A 274 25.01 -8.98 -9.34
C GLY A 274 24.72 -7.49 -9.29
N LYS A 275 23.72 -7.04 -10.08
CA LYS A 275 23.30 -5.64 -10.18
C LYS A 275 22.01 -5.34 -9.41
N ILE A 276 21.50 -6.27 -8.61
CA ILE A 276 20.23 -6.09 -7.90
C ILE A 276 20.50 -6.07 -6.40
N SER A 277 20.02 -5.03 -5.73
CA SER A 277 19.99 -4.96 -4.27
C SER A 277 18.61 -5.34 -3.78
N TYR A 278 18.54 -6.23 -2.79
CA TYR A 278 17.28 -6.65 -2.16
C TYR A 278 17.48 -6.96 -0.68
N TRP A 279 16.38 -7.26 0.02
CA TRP A 279 16.36 -7.62 1.43
C TRP A 279 15.66 -8.96 1.62
N PRO A 280 15.94 -9.69 2.72
CA PRO A 280 15.11 -10.83 3.10
C PRO A 280 13.65 -10.36 3.22
N GLY A 281 12.68 -11.15 2.76
CA GLY A 281 11.26 -10.81 3.00
C GLY A 281 10.93 -10.97 4.48
N ILE A 282 11.25 -12.16 5.00
CA ILE A 282 11.32 -12.48 6.43
C ILE A 282 12.70 -13.05 6.72
N LEU A 283 13.20 -12.85 7.94
CA LEU A 283 14.47 -13.39 8.41
C LEU A 283 14.25 -14.12 9.74
N GLY A 284 14.68 -15.37 9.82
CA GLY A 284 14.65 -16.13 11.07
C GLY A 284 15.38 -15.39 12.17
N ILE A 285 14.89 -15.47 13.41
CA ILE A 285 15.43 -14.64 14.48
C ILE A 285 16.90 -14.95 14.81
N GLU A 286 17.32 -16.20 14.66
CA GLU A 286 18.72 -16.61 14.85
C GLU A 286 19.64 -15.96 13.82
N ASP A 287 19.24 -15.97 12.54
CA ASP A 287 19.98 -15.29 11.47
C ASP A 287 20.04 -13.78 11.72
N TYR A 288 18.93 -13.19 12.17
CA TYR A 288 18.88 -11.77 12.52
C TYR A 288 19.87 -11.42 13.65
N LEU A 289 19.93 -12.24 14.71
CA LEU A 289 20.84 -12.01 15.83
C LEU A 289 22.31 -12.27 15.48
N ASN A 290 22.57 -13.24 14.60
CA ASN A 290 23.91 -13.59 14.11
C ASN A 290 24.38 -12.72 12.94
N ASN A 291 23.54 -11.78 12.47
CA ASN A 291 23.79 -10.94 11.30
C ASN A 291 24.02 -11.73 10.01
N THR A 292 23.39 -12.90 9.90
CA THR A 292 23.38 -13.72 8.69
C THR A 292 22.37 -13.15 7.69
N LYS A 293 22.74 -13.10 6.42
CA LYS A 293 21.83 -12.65 5.36
C LYS A 293 20.92 -13.80 4.91
N GLY A 294 19.62 -13.54 4.84
CA GLY A 294 18.63 -14.51 4.37
C GLY A 294 18.47 -14.53 2.85
N VAL A 295 17.43 -15.24 2.38
CA VAL A 295 17.03 -15.28 0.97
C VAL A 295 15.64 -14.65 0.83
N ASN A 296 15.37 -14.02 -0.31
CA ASN A 296 14.02 -13.57 -0.66
C ASN A 296 13.62 -14.11 -2.04
N TYR A 297 12.46 -14.76 -2.09
CA TYR A 297 11.88 -15.35 -3.29
C TYR A 297 10.94 -14.39 -4.03
N ASN A 298 10.42 -13.36 -3.35
CA ASN A 298 9.66 -12.27 -3.99
C ASN A 298 10.47 -10.98 -3.83
N LYS A 299 11.34 -10.69 -4.81
CA LYS A 299 12.36 -9.64 -4.67
C LYS A 299 11.87 -8.24 -5.03
N TYR A 300 10.69 -8.10 -5.65
CA TYR A 300 10.38 -6.89 -6.42
C TYR A 300 9.09 -6.16 -6.01
N GLY A 301 8.14 -6.85 -5.41
CA GLY A 301 6.85 -6.27 -5.02
C GLY A 301 6.93 -5.19 -3.95
N TRP A 302 5.84 -4.43 -3.78
CA TRP A 302 5.71 -3.46 -2.69
C TRP A 302 5.68 -4.15 -1.32
N CYS A 303 4.86 -5.19 -1.17
CA CYS A 303 4.62 -5.81 0.14
C CYS A 303 5.88 -6.40 0.78
N TYR A 304 6.67 -7.12 -0.02
CA TYR A 304 7.92 -7.76 0.35
C TYR A 304 8.86 -7.64 -0.85
N GLY A 305 9.69 -6.60 -0.91
CA GLY A 305 10.57 -6.44 -2.05
C GLY A 305 11.21 -5.07 -2.17
N THR A 306 12.04 -4.97 -3.20
CA THR A 306 12.92 -3.84 -3.47
C THR A 306 12.14 -2.56 -3.68
N SER A 307 10.99 -2.60 -4.37
CA SER A 307 10.21 -1.38 -4.67
C SER A 307 9.69 -0.72 -3.38
N GLY A 308 9.00 -1.47 -2.51
CA GLY A 308 8.44 -0.95 -1.26
C GLY A 308 9.52 -0.48 -0.29
N ILE A 309 10.57 -1.29 -0.09
CA ILE A 309 11.66 -0.95 0.84
C ILE A 309 12.44 0.27 0.37
N THR A 310 12.78 0.34 -0.93
CA THR A 310 13.52 1.47 -1.49
C THR A 310 12.73 2.77 -1.37
N ARG A 311 11.41 2.71 -1.57
CA ARG A 311 10.54 3.87 -1.36
C ARG A 311 10.51 4.32 0.10
N ALA A 312 10.45 3.39 1.06
CA ALA A 312 10.54 3.71 2.48
C ALA A 312 11.86 4.41 2.85
N ILE A 313 12.99 3.92 2.32
CA ILE A 313 14.32 4.53 2.51
C ILE A 313 14.36 5.94 1.91
N TYR A 314 13.79 6.14 0.73
CA TYR A 314 13.72 7.45 0.09
C TYR A 314 12.90 8.46 0.92
N LEU A 315 11.70 8.07 1.37
CA LEU A 315 10.86 8.90 2.23
C LEU A 315 11.56 9.27 3.54
N ALA A 316 12.32 8.35 4.12
CA ALA A 316 13.13 8.61 5.31
C ALA A 316 14.25 9.62 5.04
N GLY A 317 14.95 9.50 3.92
CA GLY A 317 15.95 10.48 3.49
C GLY A 317 15.36 11.87 3.23
N GLN A 318 14.12 11.95 2.74
CA GLN A 318 13.40 13.22 2.62
C GLN A 318 13.02 13.78 3.99
N ALA A 319 12.45 12.96 4.87
CA ALA A 319 11.95 13.39 6.18
C ALA A 319 13.08 13.89 7.11
N LEU A 320 14.26 13.26 7.04
CA LEU A 320 15.46 13.67 7.77
C LEU A 320 16.27 14.78 7.06
N ASP A 321 15.89 15.17 5.85
CA ASP A 321 16.69 16.01 4.94
C ASP A 321 18.14 15.52 4.71
N GLU A 322 18.31 14.20 4.63
CA GLU A 322 19.61 13.53 4.52
C GLU A 322 19.84 13.02 3.09
N LYS A 323 20.68 13.74 2.32
CA LYS A 323 20.95 13.42 0.91
C LYS A 323 21.47 11.99 0.70
N LYS A 324 22.30 11.48 1.61
CA LYS A 324 22.89 10.13 1.53
C LYS A 324 21.83 9.03 1.37
N TYR A 325 20.71 9.12 2.10
CA TYR A 325 19.66 8.10 2.04
C TYR A 325 18.80 8.25 0.78
N LYS A 326 18.57 9.48 0.32
CA LYS A 326 17.90 9.75 -0.97
C LYS A 326 18.72 9.16 -2.13
N ASP A 327 20.03 9.41 -2.15
CA ASP A 327 20.94 8.91 -3.20
C ASP A 327 21.00 7.37 -3.21
N VAL A 328 21.10 6.72 -2.03
CA VAL A 328 21.09 5.26 -1.92
C VAL A 328 19.82 4.67 -2.53
N ALA A 329 18.65 5.23 -2.18
CA ALA A 329 17.38 4.75 -2.73
C ALA A 329 17.29 4.96 -4.26
N ILE A 330 17.72 6.12 -4.76
CA ILE A 330 17.76 6.41 -6.20
C ILE A 330 18.65 5.41 -6.94
N ASN A 331 19.83 5.09 -6.40
CA ASN A 331 20.77 4.15 -7.02
C ASN A 331 20.21 2.73 -7.07
N ILE A 332 19.67 2.24 -5.95
CA ILE A 332 19.06 0.90 -5.87
C ILE A 332 17.91 0.77 -6.88
N LEU A 333 17.03 1.77 -6.94
CA LEU A 333 15.91 1.73 -7.87
C LEU A 333 16.35 1.88 -9.33
N SER A 334 17.40 2.65 -9.60
CA SER A 334 17.98 2.80 -10.94
C SER A 334 18.57 1.49 -11.44
N ASP A 335 19.29 0.78 -10.58
CA ASP A 335 19.84 -0.53 -10.91
C ASP A 335 18.74 -1.57 -11.12
N PHE A 336 17.69 -1.52 -10.31
CA PHE A 336 16.49 -2.32 -10.56
C PHE A 336 15.85 -2.01 -11.92
N CYS A 337 15.65 -0.73 -12.27
CA CYS A 337 15.09 -0.31 -13.57
C CYS A 337 15.92 -0.82 -14.75
N ARG A 338 17.25 -0.79 -14.67
CA ARG A 338 18.16 -1.31 -15.71
C ARG A 338 18.02 -2.82 -15.92
N ASN A 339 17.51 -3.55 -14.94
CA ASN A 339 17.38 -5.01 -14.96
C ASN A 339 15.91 -5.48 -14.97
N ILE A 340 14.93 -4.58 -15.11
CA ILE A 340 13.49 -4.90 -15.00
C ILE A 340 13.06 -6.01 -15.96
N ASN A 341 13.62 -6.06 -17.18
CA ASN A 341 13.28 -7.07 -18.18
C ASN A 341 13.75 -8.48 -17.80
N ASN A 342 14.70 -8.60 -16.87
CA ASN A 342 15.19 -9.87 -16.33
C ASN A 342 14.59 -10.17 -14.95
N ALA A 343 13.75 -9.29 -14.41
CA ALA A 343 13.14 -9.46 -13.11
C ALA A 343 11.96 -10.44 -13.23
N ASP A 344 11.99 -11.48 -12.41
CA ASP A 344 10.86 -12.41 -12.23
C ASP A 344 9.76 -11.75 -11.37
N VAL A 345 9.01 -10.83 -11.99
CA VAL A 345 7.90 -10.13 -11.34
C VAL A 345 6.64 -11.00 -11.43
N ASN A 346 6.07 -11.32 -10.27
CA ASN A 346 4.90 -12.18 -10.18
C ASN A 346 3.61 -11.41 -10.51
N GLY A 347 3.19 -11.49 -11.78
CA GLY A 347 1.91 -10.97 -12.24
C GLY A 347 1.79 -9.44 -12.22
N TYR A 348 0.55 -8.96 -12.19
CA TYR A 348 0.23 -7.53 -12.34
C TYR A 348 -0.37 -6.90 -11.08
N SER A 349 -0.52 -7.64 -9.98
CA SER A 349 -1.14 -7.15 -8.75
C SER A 349 -0.50 -5.86 -8.22
N LEU A 350 -1.27 -5.09 -7.46
CA LEU A 350 -0.78 -3.91 -6.76
C LEU A 350 0.02 -4.28 -5.49
N CYS A 351 -0.23 -5.46 -4.93
CA CYS A 351 0.50 -5.96 -3.77
C CYS A 351 1.95 -6.31 -4.10
N HIS A 352 2.18 -7.00 -5.23
CA HIS A 352 3.49 -7.57 -5.55
C HIS A 352 3.83 -7.71 -7.05
N GLY A 353 2.94 -7.29 -7.96
CA GLY A 353 3.16 -7.37 -9.39
C GLY A 353 3.66 -6.07 -10.02
N TYR A 354 3.60 -6.01 -11.35
CA TYR A 354 4.02 -4.85 -12.16
C TYR A 354 3.33 -3.54 -11.75
N SER A 355 2.05 -3.57 -11.37
CA SER A 355 1.31 -2.36 -10.94
C SER A 355 1.91 -1.75 -9.66
N SER A 356 2.42 -2.58 -8.74
CA SER A 356 3.10 -2.11 -7.53
C SER A 356 4.39 -1.33 -7.85
N ILE A 357 5.15 -1.83 -8.84
CA ILE A 357 6.39 -1.21 -9.30
C ILE A 357 6.08 0.09 -10.03
N LEU A 358 5.10 0.09 -10.93
CA LEU A 358 4.67 1.28 -11.66
C LEU A 358 4.34 2.42 -10.71
N LEU A 359 3.57 2.13 -9.65
CA LEU A 359 3.19 3.12 -8.66
C LEU A 359 4.40 3.73 -7.94
N VAL A 360 5.35 2.89 -7.50
CA VAL A 360 6.57 3.37 -6.85
C VAL A 360 7.44 4.20 -7.79
N LEU A 361 7.60 3.78 -9.05
CA LEU A 361 8.40 4.51 -10.04
C LEU A 361 7.79 5.88 -10.35
N ASN A 362 6.46 5.98 -10.43
CA ASN A 362 5.79 7.25 -10.64
C ASN A 362 6.01 8.23 -9.48
N GLU A 363 5.89 7.75 -8.24
CA GLU A 363 6.15 8.58 -7.05
C GLU A 363 7.63 8.98 -6.95
N MET A 364 8.54 8.06 -7.27
CA MET A 364 9.98 8.34 -7.29
C MET A 364 10.35 9.33 -8.40
N TYR A 365 9.76 9.22 -9.59
CA TYR A 365 9.95 10.19 -10.65
C TYR A 365 9.41 11.57 -10.24
N ALA A 366 8.22 11.63 -9.63
CA ALA A 366 7.63 12.89 -9.18
C ALA A 366 8.51 13.63 -8.16
N ASP A 367 9.21 12.89 -7.31
CA ASP A 367 10.05 13.47 -6.26
C ASP A 367 11.51 13.75 -6.70
N THR A 368 11.99 13.10 -7.76
CA THR A 368 13.43 13.12 -8.14
C THR A 368 13.72 13.64 -9.55
N ASP A 369 12.73 13.65 -10.44
CA ASP A 369 12.86 13.95 -11.88
C ASP A 369 13.88 13.05 -12.62
N VAL A 370 14.20 11.87 -12.06
CA VAL A 370 15.10 10.91 -12.71
C VAL A 370 14.41 10.24 -13.89
N GLY A 371 14.84 10.62 -15.11
CA GLY A 371 14.21 10.17 -16.36
C GLY A 371 14.15 8.64 -16.55
N LEU A 372 15.08 7.89 -15.98
CA LEU A 372 15.05 6.42 -16.02
C LEU A 372 13.79 5.85 -15.36
N PHE A 373 13.32 6.44 -14.25
CA PHE A 373 12.09 5.99 -13.59
C PHE A 373 10.87 6.20 -14.48
N LYS A 374 10.81 7.33 -15.19
CA LYS A 374 9.73 7.60 -16.15
C LYS A 374 9.80 6.63 -17.34
N GLU A 375 10.98 6.43 -17.92
CA GLU A 375 11.17 5.50 -19.04
C GLU A 375 10.76 4.06 -18.66
N THR A 376 11.09 3.61 -17.45
CA THR A 376 10.66 2.30 -16.94
C THR A 376 9.17 2.26 -16.61
N SER A 377 8.58 3.32 -16.06
CA SER A 377 7.11 3.41 -15.89
C SER A 377 6.38 3.26 -17.22
N ASP A 378 6.86 3.90 -18.29
CA ASP A 378 6.25 3.80 -19.62
C ASP A 378 6.29 2.37 -20.16
N ILE A 379 7.42 1.67 -19.99
CA ILE A 379 7.58 0.25 -20.38
C ILE A 379 6.60 -0.64 -19.60
N ILE A 380 6.46 -0.42 -18.29
CA ILE A 380 5.57 -1.23 -17.45
C ILE A 380 4.10 -0.95 -17.79
N ALA A 381 3.72 0.31 -18.00
CA ALA A 381 2.36 0.67 -18.40
C ALA A 381 1.98 0.02 -19.74
N ASP A 382 2.87 0.09 -20.74
CA ASP A 382 2.70 -0.59 -22.03
C ASP A 382 2.52 -2.10 -21.86
N LYS A 383 3.34 -2.73 -21.00
CA LYS A 383 3.22 -4.16 -20.69
C LYS A 383 1.87 -4.50 -20.05
N ILE A 384 1.42 -3.72 -19.07
CA ILE A 384 0.12 -3.93 -18.41
C ILE A 384 -1.00 -3.86 -19.45
N VAL A 385 -1.05 -2.82 -20.28
CA VAL A 385 -2.12 -2.64 -21.26
C VAL A 385 -2.11 -3.74 -22.32
N LYS A 386 -0.93 -4.18 -22.76
CA LYS A 386 -0.79 -5.27 -23.73
C LYS A 386 -1.17 -6.63 -23.20
N ASP A 387 -1.00 -6.89 -21.91
CA ASP A 387 -1.21 -8.22 -21.34
C ASP A 387 -2.60 -8.36 -20.66
N ILE A 388 -3.19 -7.26 -20.19
CA ILE A 388 -4.49 -7.27 -19.53
C ILE A 388 -5.64 -7.35 -20.55
N ARG A 389 -6.58 -8.25 -20.29
CA ARG A 389 -7.80 -8.48 -21.09
C ARG A 389 -9.01 -8.45 -20.16
N MET A 390 -9.86 -7.43 -20.28
CA MET A 390 -10.99 -7.19 -19.36
C MET A 390 -12.03 -8.30 -19.42
N ASP A 391 -12.29 -8.83 -20.60
CA ASP A 391 -13.19 -9.95 -20.85
C ASP A 391 -12.72 -11.24 -20.17
N GLU A 392 -11.41 -11.49 -20.06
CA GLU A 392 -10.88 -12.65 -19.35
C GLU A 392 -11.01 -12.52 -17.83
N ILE A 393 -10.68 -11.34 -17.29
CA ILE A 393 -10.57 -11.12 -15.83
C ILE A 393 -11.92 -11.14 -15.12
N LEU A 394 -12.97 -10.77 -15.84
CA LEU A 394 -14.31 -10.63 -15.26
C LEU A 394 -15.21 -11.84 -15.52
N ASN A 395 -14.68 -12.88 -16.17
CA ASN A 395 -15.41 -14.09 -16.54
C ASN A 395 -15.29 -15.23 -15.52
N PHE A 396 -14.66 -14.99 -14.36
CA PHE A 396 -14.55 -15.89 -13.18
C PHE A 396 -14.63 -17.39 -13.51
N LYS A 397 -13.82 -17.85 -14.47
CA LYS A 397 -13.85 -19.28 -14.85
C LYS A 397 -13.22 -20.08 -13.73
N GLU A 398 -13.93 -21.11 -13.25
CA GLU A 398 -13.50 -21.95 -12.12
C GLU A 398 -12.19 -22.71 -12.39
N ASP A 399 -11.81 -22.90 -13.67
CA ASP A 399 -10.79 -23.88 -14.08
C ASP A 399 -9.39 -23.33 -14.44
N LYS A 400 -9.12 -22.01 -14.30
CA LYS A 400 -7.77 -21.48 -14.56
C LYS A 400 -7.07 -21.07 -13.26
N VAL A 401 -6.01 -21.82 -12.94
CA VAL A 401 -5.12 -21.71 -11.77
C VAL A 401 -4.26 -20.42 -11.74
N ASN A 402 -4.53 -19.42 -12.59
CA ASN A 402 -3.88 -18.11 -12.50
C ASN A 402 -4.67 -17.20 -11.55
N LEU A 403 -4.28 -17.22 -10.27
CA LEU A 403 -4.91 -16.52 -9.14
C LEU A 403 -5.13 -15.01 -9.31
N ALA A 404 -4.45 -14.34 -10.25
CA ALA A 404 -4.68 -12.93 -10.54
C ALA A 404 -5.91 -12.67 -11.44
N GLN A 405 -6.42 -13.68 -12.16
CA GLN A 405 -7.48 -13.51 -13.16
C GLN A 405 -8.90 -13.57 -12.58
N ASN A 406 -9.08 -13.86 -11.30
CA ASN A 406 -10.40 -14.01 -10.66
C ASN A 406 -10.56 -13.13 -9.38
N ASN A 407 -9.81 -12.04 -9.27
CA ASN A 407 -9.94 -11.09 -8.15
C ASN A 407 -10.22 -9.68 -8.64
N ILE A 408 -11.10 -8.97 -7.95
CA ILE A 408 -11.47 -7.59 -8.27
C ILE A 408 -10.75 -6.57 -7.39
N GLY A 409 -10.41 -6.95 -6.16
CA GLY A 409 -10.02 -6.00 -5.11
C GLY A 409 -8.67 -5.30 -5.31
N ILE A 410 -8.38 -4.35 -4.42
CA ILE A 410 -7.35 -3.33 -4.62
C ILE A 410 -5.94 -3.90 -4.62
N LEU A 411 -5.68 -4.95 -3.83
CA LEU A 411 -4.33 -5.49 -3.67
C LEU A 411 -3.96 -6.47 -4.78
N ASP A 412 -4.84 -7.41 -5.10
CA ASP A 412 -4.53 -8.54 -5.96
C ASP A 412 -5.40 -8.63 -7.22
N GLY A 413 -6.33 -7.69 -7.40
CA GLY A 413 -7.31 -7.69 -8.48
C GLY A 413 -7.20 -6.51 -9.46
N ILE A 414 -8.17 -6.47 -10.36
CA ILE A 414 -8.18 -5.52 -11.48
C ILE A 414 -8.29 -4.06 -11.07
N ILE A 415 -8.99 -3.76 -9.98
CA ILE A 415 -9.14 -2.38 -9.52
C ILE A 415 -7.77 -1.82 -9.09
N GLY A 416 -6.95 -2.62 -8.40
CA GLY A 416 -5.58 -2.26 -8.07
C GLY A 416 -4.71 -1.96 -9.28
N ILE A 417 -4.82 -2.79 -10.32
CA ILE A 417 -4.13 -2.59 -11.60
C ILE A 417 -4.54 -1.25 -12.21
N ILE A 418 -5.84 -1.01 -12.34
CA ILE A 418 -6.34 0.23 -12.95
C ILE A 418 -5.99 1.45 -12.11
N PHE A 419 -5.99 1.38 -10.78
CA PHE A 419 -5.53 2.49 -9.95
C PHE A 419 -4.08 2.88 -10.22
N SER A 420 -3.18 1.91 -10.46
CA SER A 420 -1.80 2.21 -10.82
C SER A 420 -1.70 2.96 -12.16
N LEU A 421 -2.57 2.63 -13.12
CA LEU A 421 -2.67 3.30 -14.41
C LEU A 421 -3.30 4.70 -14.32
N ILE A 422 -4.28 4.88 -13.42
CA ILE A 422 -4.86 6.20 -13.11
C ILE A 422 -3.77 7.11 -12.52
N ASN A 423 -3.00 6.62 -11.55
CA ASN A 423 -1.87 7.36 -10.97
C ASN A 423 -0.79 7.70 -12.02
N TYR A 424 -0.49 6.76 -12.91
CA TYR A 424 0.42 6.97 -14.03
C TYR A 424 -0.07 8.07 -14.98
N SER A 425 -1.38 8.14 -15.23
CA SER A 425 -1.98 9.08 -16.17
C SER A 425 -2.09 10.50 -15.59
N ASP A 426 -2.38 10.63 -14.28
CA ASP A 426 -2.44 11.91 -13.57
C ASP A 426 -1.85 11.76 -12.16
N LYS A 427 -0.67 12.35 -11.93
CA LYS A 427 0.05 12.28 -10.65
C LYS A 427 -0.70 12.91 -9.46
N ASN A 428 -1.72 13.72 -9.71
CA ASN A 428 -2.57 14.25 -8.64
C ASN A 428 -3.45 13.13 -8.03
N ARG A 429 -3.66 12.03 -8.77
CA ARG A 429 -4.38 10.81 -8.37
C ARG A 429 -3.47 9.88 -7.58
N ASN A 430 -3.14 10.29 -6.37
CA ASN A 430 -2.19 9.58 -5.50
C ASN A 430 -2.85 8.88 -4.29
N LEU A 431 -4.18 8.75 -4.30
CA LEU A 431 -4.92 8.08 -3.23
C LEU A 431 -4.33 6.72 -2.88
N VAL A 432 -4.06 5.89 -3.89
CA VAL A 432 -3.51 4.55 -3.67
C VAL A 432 -2.08 4.59 -3.13
N SER A 433 -1.26 5.53 -3.59
CA SER A 433 0.07 5.80 -3.02
C SER A 433 -0.01 6.13 -1.52
N LYS A 434 -1.04 6.87 -1.10
CA LYS A 434 -1.30 7.17 0.32
C LYS A 434 -1.71 5.93 1.10
N ILE A 435 -2.63 5.12 0.56
CA ILE A 435 -3.12 3.89 1.21
C ILE A 435 -1.97 2.89 1.42
N MET A 436 -1.05 2.81 0.46
CA MET A 436 0.13 1.94 0.52
C MET A 436 1.31 2.53 1.31
N CYS A 437 1.13 3.66 1.99
CA CYS A 437 2.17 4.35 2.76
C CYS A 437 3.45 4.62 1.94
N ILE A 438 3.30 5.00 0.67
CA ILE A 438 4.41 5.42 -0.18
C ILE A 438 4.34 6.93 -0.52
N LYS A 439 3.39 7.67 0.05
CA LYS A 439 3.22 9.13 -0.11
C LYS A 439 2.56 9.82 1.09
#